data_AF-A0A2H3CWD5-F1
#
_entry.id   AF-A0A2H3CWD5-F1
#
_cell.length_a   1.000
_cell.length_b   1.000
_cell.length_c   1.000
_cell.angle_alpha   90.00
_cell.angle_beta   90.00
_cell.angle_gamma   90.00
#
_symmetry.space_group_name_H-M   'P 1'
#
loop_
_entity.id
_entity.type
_entity.pdbx_description
1 polymer ?
#
loop_
_entity_poly.entity_id
_entity_poly.type
_entity_poly.pdbx_seq_one_letter_code
_entity_poly.pdbx_strand_id
1 'polypeptide(L)'
;MTTLWIYGIRAGQGLIEVVRITMIHILQKRTLDNEVSDALNRVPNDVVVEICTRVVASERVPEADYEADIMFLVISTMCSRSFTRAFISCHSVPWICRRLAGIAVKEEEDAVYAKLFQVSLVYLQRAFKEGAGRIIEGLDADVIPMLLKVQSKLEVDGREATLVPLLHLITSYTLYRNVLTKLWKAVYMADLGPAISEAGPIGDAWKILKETTEIRWEILKDYMASGRELTKCSYPACPHPDVGPKRTLRRCEGCRFEYYCSKECQKQDWRDGHKDVCQMLQNCLRDGLPVLMSKRERHFAYAIIEKDIQDNTQLIEELKSEKRRNTDGPVVLLTVTDYTPVPRKLYIRTDEEFRRSENLPVEKWDAALELAKEAGKDFVLSIILQGTKAQALLDMYPFDFDTISV
;
A
#
# COMPACT_ATOMS: atom_id res chain seq x y z
N MET A 1 25.75 10.91 24.50
CA MET A 1 24.81 11.83 23.82
C MET A 1 23.40 11.25 23.70
N THR A 2 23.27 9.95 23.42
CA THR A 2 22.01 9.18 23.39
C THR A 2 21.16 9.29 24.67
N THR A 3 21.79 9.35 25.86
CA THR A 3 21.09 9.52 27.15
C THR A 3 20.56 10.94 27.38
N LEU A 4 21.29 11.97 26.91
CA LEU A 4 20.82 13.37 26.92
C LEU A 4 19.63 13.57 25.98
N TRP A 5 19.58 12.79 24.89
CA TRP A 5 18.47 12.71 23.95
C TRP A 5 17.15 12.26 24.61
N ILE A 6 17.19 11.16 25.39
CA ILE A 6 16.01 10.63 26.12
C ILE A 6 15.55 11.58 27.23
N TYR A 7 16.50 12.21 27.96
CA TYR A 7 16.17 13.16 29.01
C TYR A 7 15.68 14.51 28.47
N GLY A 8 16.18 14.98 27.32
CA GLY A 8 15.70 16.17 26.62
C GLY A 8 14.27 16.00 26.09
N ILE A 9 13.93 14.81 25.59
CA ILE A 9 12.55 14.43 25.22
C ILE A 9 11.59 14.53 26.42
N ARG A 10 12.02 14.11 27.62
CA ARG A 10 11.24 14.25 28.86
C ARG A 10 11.12 15.71 29.35
N ALA A 11 12.07 16.58 29.02
CA ALA A 11 12.19 17.93 29.58
C ALA A 11 11.62 19.06 28.69
N GLY A 12 11.27 18.79 27.42
CA GLY A 12 10.47 19.70 26.60
C GLY A 12 11.08 21.06 26.24
N GLN A 13 12.39 21.28 26.44
CA GLN A 13 13.08 22.52 26.06
C GLN A 13 14.41 22.24 25.36
N GLY A 14 14.69 22.97 24.26
CA GLY A 14 15.93 22.89 23.49
C GLY A 14 16.06 21.72 22.50
N LEU A 15 14.95 21.06 22.19
CA LEU A 15 14.88 19.80 21.43
C LEU A 15 15.47 19.90 20.01
N ILE A 16 15.25 21.01 19.31
CA ILE A 16 15.49 21.16 17.87
C ILE A 16 17.00 21.24 17.53
N GLU A 17 17.81 21.96 18.30
CA GLU A 17 19.21 22.23 17.95
C GLU A 17 20.13 21.00 18.19
N VAL A 18 19.86 20.23 19.25
CA VAL A 18 20.62 18.99 19.56
C VAL A 18 20.26 17.86 18.59
N VAL A 19 18.98 17.80 18.20
CA VAL A 19 18.44 16.96 17.13
C VAL A 19 19.16 17.32 15.81
N ARG A 20 19.21 18.60 15.44
CA ARG A 20 19.88 19.13 14.24
C ARG A 20 21.35 18.70 14.11
N ILE A 21 22.18 18.96 15.12
CA ILE A 21 23.64 18.66 15.06
C ILE A 21 23.89 17.15 14.99
N THR A 22 23.17 16.36 15.79
CA THR A 22 23.33 14.90 15.81
C THR A 22 22.88 14.28 14.50
N MET A 23 21.84 14.85 13.87
CA MET A 23 21.20 14.30 12.68
C MET A 23 21.90 14.66 11.37
N ILE A 24 22.51 15.83 11.29
CA ILE A 24 23.47 16.17 10.22
C ILE A 24 24.61 15.14 10.23
N HIS A 25 25.11 14.78 11.42
CA HIS A 25 26.20 13.80 11.57
C HIS A 25 25.79 12.37 11.14
N ILE A 26 24.58 11.91 11.50
CA ILE A 26 24.05 10.59 11.10
C ILE A 26 23.83 10.52 9.57
N LEU A 27 23.24 11.56 8.97
CA LEU A 27 23.01 11.60 7.52
C LEU A 27 24.30 11.73 6.71
N GLN A 28 25.33 12.40 7.25
CA GLN A 28 26.65 12.51 6.63
C GLN A 28 27.45 11.19 6.73
N LYS A 29 27.35 10.45 7.83
CA LYS A 29 28.12 9.21 8.04
C LYS A 29 27.50 7.94 7.47
N ARG A 30 26.24 7.98 7.00
CA ARG A 30 25.51 6.83 6.42
C ARG A 30 25.45 5.57 7.31
N THR A 31 25.70 5.68 8.61
CA THR A 31 25.59 4.59 9.58
C THR A 31 24.62 4.98 10.68
N LEU A 32 23.47 4.28 10.73
CA LEU A 32 22.59 4.32 11.89
C LEU A 32 23.27 3.57 13.03
N ASP A 33 23.46 4.24 14.16
CA ASP A 33 23.99 3.61 15.36
C ASP A 33 22.90 2.71 16.00
N ASN A 34 23.25 1.47 16.32
CA ASN A 34 22.37 0.54 17.01
C ASN A 34 21.88 1.11 18.35
N GLU A 35 22.70 1.94 19.02
CA GLU A 35 22.30 2.61 20.25
C GLU A 35 21.12 3.58 20.08
N VAL A 36 21.04 4.27 18.93
CA VAL A 36 19.94 5.20 18.63
C VAL A 36 18.65 4.44 18.34
N SER A 37 18.76 3.32 17.61
CA SER A 37 17.64 2.41 17.37
C SER A 37 17.08 1.87 18.70
N ASP A 38 17.96 1.37 19.57
CA ASP A 38 17.58 0.83 20.87
C ASP A 38 16.96 1.89 21.79
N ALA A 39 17.50 3.11 21.79
CA ALA A 39 16.94 4.23 22.55
C ALA A 39 15.52 4.58 22.09
N LEU A 40 15.30 4.72 20.78
CA LEU A 40 13.99 5.06 20.21
C LEU A 40 12.96 3.95 20.44
N ASN A 41 13.36 2.69 20.37
CA ASN A 41 12.48 1.55 20.64
C ASN A 41 12.10 1.40 22.12
N ARG A 42 12.82 2.06 23.05
CA ARG A 42 12.50 2.09 24.48
C ARG A 42 11.59 3.26 24.89
N VAL A 43 11.30 4.19 23.98
CA VAL A 43 10.41 5.33 24.28
C VAL A 43 8.98 4.81 24.50
N PRO A 44 8.32 5.16 25.62
CA PRO A 44 6.92 4.79 25.86
C PRO A 44 5.98 5.32 24.77
N ASN A 45 5.01 4.50 24.35
CA ASN A 45 4.14 4.81 23.19
C ASN A 45 3.32 6.10 23.37
N ASP A 46 2.87 6.40 24.59
CA ASP A 46 2.19 7.65 24.93
C ASP A 46 3.07 8.88 24.66
N VAL A 47 4.34 8.80 25.03
CA VAL A 47 5.34 9.84 24.75
C VAL A 47 5.62 9.95 23.25
N VAL A 48 5.72 8.82 22.54
CA VAL A 48 5.88 8.81 21.07
C VAL A 48 4.71 9.55 20.40
N VAL A 49 3.46 9.23 20.76
CA VAL A 49 2.26 9.85 20.20
C VAL A 49 2.22 11.35 20.48
N GLU A 50 2.60 11.78 21.68
CA GLU A 50 2.66 13.21 22.04
C GLU A 50 3.68 13.97 21.18
N ILE A 51 4.89 13.42 20.99
CA ILE A 51 5.92 14.02 20.13
C ILE A 51 5.42 14.11 18.69
N CYS A 52 4.88 13.01 18.15
CA CYS A 52 4.37 12.96 16.78
C CYS A 52 3.25 13.99 16.56
N THR A 53 2.34 14.12 17.53
CA THR A 53 1.24 15.09 17.48
C THR A 53 1.78 16.51 17.44
N ARG A 54 2.79 16.85 18.25
CA ARG A 54 3.39 18.19 18.26
C ARG A 54 4.08 18.52 16.94
N VAL A 55 4.87 17.58 16.41
CA VAL A 55 5.58 17.72 15.13
C VAL A 55 4.59 17.94 13.97
N VAL A 56 3.50 17.17 13.90
CA VAL A 56 2.50 17.37 12.83
C VAL A 56 1.67 18.64 13.06
N ALA A 57 1.36 18.97 14.32
CA ALA A 57 0.59 20.17 14.66
C ALA A 57 1.35 21.48 14.42
N SER A 58 2.68 21.44 14.26
CA SER A 58 3.49 22.60 13.85
C SER A 58 3.02 23.19 12.51
N GLU A 59 2.19 22.46 11.76
CA GLU A 59 1.53 22.95 10.55
C GLU A 59 0.84 24.32 10.72
N ARG A 60 0.31 24.61 11.91
CA ARG A 60 -0.46 25.84 12.18
C ARG A 60 0.40 27.01 12.68
N VAL A 61 1.71 26.81 12.80
CA VAL A 61 2.64 27.78 13.41
C VAL A 61 3.51 28.42 12.31
N PRO A 62 3.37 29.72 12.01
CA PRO A 62 4.14 30.40 10.96
C PRO A 62 5.67 30.38 11.15
N GLU A 63 6.14 30.31 12.40
CA GLU A 63 7.55 30.40 12.80
C GLU A 63 8.20 29.04 13.08
N ALA A 64 7.52 27.93 12.80
CA ALA A 64 8.04 26.60 13.08
C ALA A 64 9.24 26.25 12.18
N ASP A 65 10.25 25.60 12.79
CA ASP A 65 11.39 25.03 12.08
C ASP A 65 11.00 23.69 11.45
N TYR A 66 10.38 23.77 10.27
CA TYR A 66 9.89 22.61 9.54
C TYR A 66 11.02 21.66 9.09
N GLU A 67 12.24 22.16 8.92
CA GLU A 67 13.37 21.33 8.51
C GLU A 67 13.73 20.34 9.62
N ALA A 68 13.85 20.85 10.85
CA ALA A 68 14.13 20.01 12.01
C ALA A 68 13.03 18.97 12.26
N ASP A 69 11.76 19.39 12.14
CA ASP A 69 10.59 18.53 12.31
C ASP A 69 10.57 17.36 11.30
N ILE A 70 10.77 17.66 10.01
CA ILE A 70 10.82 16.65 8.95
C ILE A 70 11.99 15.70 9.17
N MET A 71 13.16 16.23 9.50
CA MET A 71 14.35 15.43 9.71
C MET A 71 14.15 14.47 10.90
N PHE A 72 13.56 14.96 12.00
CA PHE A 72 13.27 14.14 13.18
C PHE A 72 12.32 13.01 12.83
N LEU A 73 11.26 13.32 12.07
CA LEU A 73 10.33 12.33 11.56
C LEU A 73 11.04 11.26 10.71
N VAL A 74 11.88 11.64 9.74
CA VAL A 74 12.56 10.65 8.89
C VAL A 74 13.46 9.73 9.72
N ILE A 75 14.27 10.28 10.63
CA ILE A 75 15.23 9.48 11.41
C ILE A 75 14.51 8.58 12.40
N SER A 76 13.52 9.09 13.12
CA SER A 76 12.76 8.30 14.08
C SER A 76 12.02 7.13 13.40
N THR A 77 11.44 7.36 12.21
CA THR A 77 10.78 6.30 11.41
C THR A 77 11.76 5.35 10.72
N MET A 78 13.02 5.75 10.53
CA MET A 78 14.09 4.85 10.08
C MET A 78 14.56 3.88 11.17
N CYS A 79 14.59 4.36 12.42
CA CYS A 79 15.10 3.61 13.56
C CYS A 79 14.02 2.77 14.26
N SER A 80 12.76 3.21 14.24
CA SER A 80 11.70 2.61 15.04
C SER A 80 10.38 2.48 14.29
N ARG A 81 9.87 1.25 14.21
CA ARG A 81 8.52 0.97 13.69
C ARG A 81 7.41 1.57 14.56
N SER A 82 7.67 1.77 15.87
CA SER A 82 6.70 2.42 16.76
C SER A 82 6.50 3.88 16.37
N PHE A 83 7.58 4.60 16.11
CA PHE A 83 7.52 5.96 15.57
C PHE A 83 6.88 5.99 14.18
N THR A 84 7.20 5.05 13.28
CA THR A 84 6.55 4.97 11.96
C THR A 84 5.04 4.89 12.08
N ARG A 85 4.53 4.00 12.94
CA ARG A 85 3.08 3.84 13.16
C ARG A 85 2.46 5.05 13.84
N ALA A 86 3.12 5.63 14.83
CA ALA A 86 2.62 6.80 15.56
C ALA A 86 2.57 8.07 14.68
N PHE A 87 3.58 8.30 13.83
CA PHE A 87 3.53 9.40 12.88
C PHE A 87 2.40 9.20 11.87
N ILE A 88 2.25 7.99 11.33
CA ILE A 88 1.16 7.63 10.43
C ILE A 88 -0.21 7.89 11.09
N SER A 89 -0.41 7.47 12.35
CA SER A 89 -1.67 7.69 13.06
C SER A 89 -1.95 9.17 13.33
N CYS A 90 -0.89 10.01 13.36
CA CYS A 90 -1.00 11.46 13.45
C CYS A 90 -1.19 12.16 12.09
N HIS A 91 -1.53 11.44 11.01
CA HIS A 91 -1.72 12.02 9.66
C HIS A 91 -0.48 12.72 9.08
N SER A 92 0.70 12.18 9.35
CA SER A 92 1.96 12.73 8.85
C SER A 92 2.15 12.61 7.33
N VAL A 93 1.49 11.65 6.65
CA VAL A 93 1.59 11.49 5.19
C VAL A 93 1.02 12.72 4.46
N PRO A 94 -0.26 13.11 4.69
CA PRO A 94 -0.79 14.35 4.14
C PRO A 94 0.03 15.59 4.55
N TRP A 95 0.53 15.63 5.79
CA TRP A 95 1.35 16.72 6.29
C TRP A 95 2.64 16.90 5.47
N ILE A 96 3.40 15.82 5.25
CA ILE A 96 4.61 15.84 4.40
C ILE A 96 4.26 16.29 2.98
N CYS A 97 3.23 15.71 2.35
CA CYS A 97 2.86 16.06 0.98
C CYS A 97 2.57 17.56 0.82
N ARG A 98 1.77 18.15 1.72
CA ARG A 98 1.47 19.59 1.70
C ARG A 98 2.70 20.45 1.96
N ARG A 99 3.56 20.04 2.89
CA ARG A 99 4.79 20.78 3.23
C ARG A 99 5.76 20.80 2.07
N LEU A 100 6.03 19.66 1.44
CA LEU A 100 6.90 19.60 0.28
C LEU A 100 6.34 20.41 -0.89
N ALA A 101 5.02 20.34 -1.14
CA ALA A 101 4.38 21.14 -2.18
C ALA A 101 4.55 22.64 -1.92
N GLY A 102 4.41 23.11 -0.68
CA GLY A 102 4.61 24.51 -0.30
C GLY A 102 6.07 24.97 -0.42
N ILE A 103 7.03 24.13 -0.03
CA ILE A 103 8.47 24.43 -0.16
C ILE A 103 8.88 24.45 -1.64
N ALA A 104 8.35 23.53 -2.46
CA ALA A 104 8.67 23.43 -3.88
C ALA A 104 8.23 24.65 -4.71
N VAL A 105 7.31 25.49 -4.20
CA VAL A 105 6.93 26.76 -4.84
C VAL A 105 8.00 27.84 -4.66
N LYS A 106 8.86 27.73 -3.63
CA LYS A 106 9.93 28.70 -3.40
C LYS A 106 11.03 28.52 -4.46
N GLU A 107 11.49 29.63 -5.03
CA GLU A 107 12.49 29.65 -6.11
C GLU A 107 13.93 29.46 -5.62
N GLU A 108 14.20 29.61 -4.33
CA GLU A 108 15.55 29.45 -3.77
C GLU A 108 16.05 28.01 -3.92
N GLU A 109 17.08 27.84 -4.76
CA GLU A 109 17.85 26.61 -4.88
C GLU A 109 18.87 26.54 -3.74
N ASP A 110 18.51 25.87 -2.65
CA ASP A 110 19.42 25.52 -1.57
C ASP A 110 19.66 24.00 -1.55
N ALA A 111 20.92 23.59 -1.42
CA ALA A 111 21.32 22.20 -1.23
C ALA A 111 20.62 21.56 -0.01
N VAL A 112 20.31 22.35 1.02
CA VAL A 112 19.54 21.92 2.19
C VAL A 112 18.15 21.41 1.79
N TYR A 113 17.44 22.12 0.91
CA TYR A 113 16.12 21.71 0.44
C TYR A 113 16.17 20.47 -0.44
N ALA A 114 17.19 20.33 -1.30
CA ALA A 114 17.38 19.11 -2.10
C ALA A 114 17.49 17.88 -1.21
N LYS A 115 18.25 17.98 -0.11
CA LYS A 115 18.36 16.92 0.89
C LYS A 115 17.04 16.68 1.62
N LEU A 116 16.33 17.74 2.00
CA LEU A 116 15.02 17.67 2.67
C LEU A 116 13.98 16.94 1.83
N PHE A 117 13.91 17.25 0.53
CA PHE A 117 13.03 16.54 -0.42
C PHE A 117 13.39 15.05 -0.46
N GLN A 118 14.68 14.73 -0.65
CA GLN A 118 15.16 13.36 -0.71
C GLN A 118 14.75 12.54 0.52
N VAL A 119 15.01 13.05 1.74
CA VAL A 119 14.70 12.33 2.98
C VAL A 119 13.19 12.18 3.19
N SER A 120 12.40 13.17 2.77
CA SER A 120 10.95 13.14 2.89
C SER A 120 10.30 12.14 1.94
N LEU A 121 10.80 12.02 0.71
CA LEU A 121 10.33 11.01 -0.24
C LEU A 121 10.69 9.59 0.21
N VAL A 122 11.87 9.42 0.82
CA VAL A 122 12.26 8.17 1.48
C VAL A 122 11.30 7.82 2.62
N TYR A 123 10.83 8.80 3.39
CA TYR A 123 9.77 8.58 4.38
C TYR A 123 8.45 8.17 3.74
N LEU A 124 7.97 8.88 2.70
CA LEU A 124 6.73 8.54 2.00
C LEU A 124 6.77 7.11 1.44
N GLN A 125 7.91 6.70 0.88
CA GLN A 125 8.09 5.33 0.41
C GLN A 125 7.91 4.30 1.55
N ARG A 126 8.43 4.56 2.74
CA ARG A 126 8.23 3.70 3.92
C ARG A 126 6.77 3.72 4.38
N ALA A 127 6.15 4.89 4.46
CA ALA A 127 4.76 5.01 4.86
C ALA A 127 3.83 4.28 3.87
N PHE A 128 4.06 4.40 2.56
CA PHE A 128 3.26 3.70 1.54
C PHE A 128 3.45 2.18 1.59
N LYS A 129 4.61 1.69 2.03
CA LYS A 129 4.83 0.26 2.31
C LYS A 129 4.00 -0.25 3.48
N GLU A 130 3.40 0.60 4.32
CA GLU A 130 2.49 0.15 5.38
C GLU A 130 1.06 -0.13 4.87
N GLY A 131 0.74 0.16 3.60
CA GLY A 131 -0.49 -0.31 2.95
C GLY A 131 -1.23 0.73 2.11
N ALA A 132 -2.28 0.26 1.43
CA ALA A 132 -3.08 1.05 0.49
C ALA A 132 -3.67 2.33 1.11
N GLY A 133 -4.05 2.28 2.39
CA GLY A 133 -4.60 3.44 3.10
C GLY A 133 -3.66 4.66 3.10
N ARG A 134 -2.35 4.42 3.22
CA ARG A 134 -1.33 5.47 3.23
C ARG A 134 -1.13 6.10 1.86
N ILE A 135 -1.24 5.29 0.81
CA ILE A 135 -1.21 5.78 -0.57
C ILE A 135 -2.46 6.61 -0.86
N ILE A 136 -3.63 6.18 -0.39
CA ILE A 136 -4.87 6.97 -0.50
C ILE A 136 -4.73 8.32 0.20
N GLU A 137 -4.19 8.36 1.42
CA GLU A 137 -3.90 9.61 2.13
C GLU A 137 -2.95 10.53 1.36
N GLY A 138 -1.91 9.97 0.73
CA GLY A 138 -1.01 10.73 -0.14
C GLY A 138 -1.69 11.26 -1.40
N LEU A 139 -2.51 10.44 -2.07
CA LEU A 139 -3.28 10.84 -3.25
C LEU A 139 -4.31 11.93 -2.91
N ASP A 140 -4.96 11.86 -1.75
CA ASP A 140 -5.85 12.91 -1.23
C ASP A 140 -5.11 14.21 -0.88
N ALA A 141 -3.79 14.14 -0.72
CA ALA A 141 -2.91 15.27 -0.45
C ALA A 141 -2.03 15.65 -1.67
N ASP A 142 -2.51 15.34 -2.88
CA ASP A 142 -1.86 15.71 -4.15
C ASP A 142 -0.41 15.23 -4.30
N VAL A 143 -0.11 14.01 -3.81
CA VAL A 143 1.24 13.43 -3.92
C VAL A 143 1.75 13.40 -5.36
N ILE A 144 0.91 13.12 -6.36
CA ILE A 144 1.35 13.05 -7.76
C ILE A 144 1.83 14.43 -8.25
N PRO A 145 1.00 15.51 -8.22
CA PRO A 145 1.49 16.86 -8.52
C PRO A 145 2.72 17.27 -7.70
N MET A 146 2.78 16.91 -6.42
CA MET A 146 3.93 17.21 -5.55
C MET A 146 5.21 16.54 -6.07
N LEU A 147 5.16 15.25 -6.45
CA LEU A 147 6.31 14.54 -7.01
C LEU A 147 6.81 15.17 -8.31
N LEU A 148 5.89 15.61 -9.18
CA LEU A 148 6.24 16.31 -10.43
C LEU A 148 7.00 17.62 -10.16
N LYS A 149 6.59 18.37 -9.13
CA LYS A 149 7.24 19.64 -8.74
C LYS A 149 8.60 19.42 -8.09
N VAL A 150 8.72 18.38 -7.26
CA VAL A 150 9.93 18.10 -6.48
C VAL A 150 11.02 17.45 -7.32
N GLN A 151 10.69 16.74 -8.41
CA GLN A 151 11.66 15.95 -9.18
C GLN A 151 12.91 16.73 -9.61
N SER A 152 12.76 17.98 -10.06
CA SER A 152 13.87 18.81 -10.56
C SER A 152 14.74 19.35 -9.44
N LYS A 153 14.21 19.42 -8.21
CA LYS A 153 14.88 19.91 -7.00
C LYS A 153 15.64 18.82 -6.25
N LEU A 154 15.59 17.56 -6.70
CA LEU A 154 16.35 16.46 -6.09
C LEU A 154 17.79 16.41 -6.61
N GLU A 155 18.72 16.01 -5.74
CA GLU A 155 20.11 15.71 -6.09
C GLU A 155 20.19 14.64 -7.21
N VAL A 156 21.07 14.84 -8.18
CA VAL A 156 21.21 13.96 -9.36
C VAL A 156 21.43 12.50 -8.95
N ASP A 157 22.37 12.25 -8.03
CA ASP A 157 22.76 10.91 -7.58
C ASP A 157 21.65 10.14 -6.87
N GLY A 158 20.69 10.84 -6.26
CA GLY A 158 19.64 10.26 -5.40
C GLY A 158 18.25 10.23 -6.03
N ARG A 159 18.04 10.99 -7.13
CA ARG A 159 16.73 11.24 -7.73
C ARG A 159 16.05 9.98 -8.22
N GLU A 160 16.73 9.19 -9.04
CA GLU A 160 16.18 7.95 -9.62
C GLU A 160 15.93 6.89 -8.55
N ALA A 161 16.91 6.70 -7.65
CA ALA A 161 16.84 5.73 -6.56
C ALA A 161 15.68 5.97 -5.58
N THR A 162 15.06 7.15 -5.63
CA THR A 162 13.93 7.53 -4.77
C THR A 162 12.61 7.57 -5.52
N LEU A 163 12.58 8.25 -6.68
CA LEU A 163 11.34 8.42 -7.44
C LEU A 163 10.89 7.13 -8.11
N VAL A 164 11.80 6.34 -8.71
CA VAL A 164 11.43 5.11 -9.42
C VAL A 164 10.77 4.10 -8.47
N PRO A 165 11.35 3.77 -7.30
CA PRO A 165 10.70 2.84 -6.38
C PRO A 165 9.38 3.36 -5.81
N LEU A 166 9.24 4.68 -5.63
CA LEU A 166 8.01 5.28 -5.14
C LEU A 166 6.88 5.19 -6.19
N LEU A 167 7.18 5.50 -7.45
CA LEU A 167 6.23 5.35 -8.56
C LEU A 167 5.82 3.89 -8.74
N HIS A 168 6.78 2.96 -8.77
CA HIS A 168 6.48 1.52 -8.82
C HIS A 168 5.65 1.04 -7.64
N LEU A 169 5.90 1.57 -6.43
CA LEU A 169 5.09 1.26 -5.27
C LEU A 169 3.65 1.75 -5.45
N ILE A 170 3.42 2.97 -5.95
CA ILE A 170 2.06 3.43 -6.25
C ILE A 170 1.41 2.53 -7.33
N THR A 171 2.15 2.18 -8.39
CA THR A 171 1.68 1.30 -9.46
C THR A 171 1.23 -0.06 -8.95
N SER A 172 2.00 -0.71 -8.07
CA SER A 172 1.68 -2.05 -7.57
C SER A 172 0.39 -2.07 -6.73
N TYR A 173 0.05 -0.96 -6.07
CA TYR A 173 -1.20 -0.79 -5.34
C TYR A 173 -2.42 -0.44 -6.21
N THR A 174 -2.28 -0.30 -7.54
CA THR A 174 -3.46 -0.08 -8.42
C THR A 174 -4.35 -1.31 -8.59
N LEU A 175 -4.00 -2.45 -7.99
CA LEU A 175 -4.91 -3.58 -7.74
C LEU A 175 -6.04 -3.23 -6.76
N TYR A 176 -5.84 -2.23 -5.91
CA TYR A 176 -6.85 -1.74 -4.99
C TYR A 176 -7.70 -0.71 -5.74
N ARG A 177 -8.99 -0.98 -5.89
CA ARG A 177 -10.00 -0.14 -6.55
C ARG A 177 -9.96 1.30 -6.05
N ASN A 178 -9.86 1.50 -4.74
CA ASN A 178 -9.82 2.85 -4.17
C ASN A 178 -8.53 3.61 -4.54
N VAL A 179 -7.38 2.92 -4.56
CA VAL A 179 -6.11 3.51 -5.01
C VAL A 179 -6.20 3.86 -6.50
N LEU A 180 -6.63 2.91 -7.34
CA LEU A 180 -6.81 3.12 -8.78
C LEU A 180 -7.74 4.31 -9.07
N THR A 181 -8.88 4.40 -8.39
CA THR A 181 -9.86 5.47 -8.63
C THR A 181 -9.30 6.85 -8.26
N LYS A 182 -8.55 6.94 -7.15
CA LYS A 182 -7.90 8.18 -6.73
C LYS A 182 -6.75 8.55 -7.67
N LEU A 183 -5.95 7.56 -8.06
CA LEU A 183 -4.83 7.75 -8.97
C LEU A 183 -5.28 8.17 -10.36
N TRP A 184 -6.34 7.57 -10.92
CA TRP A 184 -6.91 7.97 -12.19
C TRP A 184 -7.27 9.46 -12.20
N LYS A 185 -7.92 9.95 -11.13
CA LYS A 185 -8.21 11.38 -10.97
C LYS A 185 -6.94 12.21 -10.92
N ALA A 186 -5.96 11.78 -10.14
CA ALA A 186 -4.70 12.50 -9.96
C ALA A 186 -3.82 12.53 -11.23
N VAL A 187 -3.92 11.52 -12.11
CA VAL A 187 -3.06 11.38 -13.30
C VAL A 187 -3.74 11.91 -14.58
N TYR A 188 -5.03 11.64 -14.76
CA TYR A 188 -5.75 11.89 -16.01
C TYR A 188 -6.81 13.00 -15.93
N MET A 189 -7.26 13.37 -14.73
CA MET A 189 -8.26 14.43 -14.55
C MET A 189 -7.70 15.72 -13.96
N ALA A 190 -6.49 15.68 -13.39
CA ALA A 190 -5.82 16.84 -12.85
C ALA A 190 -5.00 17.56 -13.93
N ASP A 191 -4.89 18.89 -13.81
CA ASP A 191 -3.91 19.66 -14.58
C ASP A 191 -2.53 19.51 -13.91
N LEU A 192 -1.67 18.71 -14.54
CA LEU A 192 -0.35 18.35 -14.01
C LEU A 192 0.76 19.29 -14.48
N GLY A 193 0.48 20.25 -15.36
CA GLY A 193 1.52 21.05 -16.01
C GLY A 193 2.45 20.20 -16.88
N PRO A 194 3.71 20.64 -17.14
CA PRO A 194 4.66 19.85 -17.92
C PRO A 194 4.98 18.53 -17.20
N ALA A 195 4.78 17.42 -17.92
CA ALA A 195 4.97 16.07 -17.40
C ALA A 195 6.42 15.82 -16.90
N ILE A 196 6.60 14.78 -16.07
CA ILE A 196 7.91 14.14 -15.84
C ILE A 196 8.63 14.02 -17.19
N SER A 197 9.92 14.37 -17.22
CA SER A 197 10.76 14.13 -18.39
C SER A 197 10.57 12.69 -18.85
N GLU A 198 10.08 12.49 -20.07
CA GLU A 198 9.76 11.15 -20.58
C GLU A 198 11.02 10.32 -20.89
N ALA A 199 12.21 10.90 -20.70
CA ALA A 199 13.48 10.23 -20.90
C ALA A 199 14.04 9.66 -19.59
N GLY A 200 14.61 8.45 -19.68
CA GLY A 200 15.32 7.79 -18.60
C GLY A 200 14.42 7.07 -17.58
N PRO A 201 15.01 6.49 -16.52
CA PRO A 201 14.32 5.57 -15.61
C PRO A 201 13.08 6.14 -14.93
N ILE A 202 13.06 7.44 -14.62
CA ILE A 202 11.90 8.10 -14.00
C ILE A 202 10.77 8.26 -15.02
N GLY A 203 11.10 8.62 -16.26
CA GLY A 203 10.16 8.67 -17.38
C GLY A 203 9.55 7.30 -17.67
N ASP A 204 10.36 6.25 -17.67
CA ASP A 204 9.89 4.86 -17.85
C ASP A 204 8.94 4.44 -16.72
N ALA A 205 9.31 4.70 -15.45
CA ALA A 205 8.47 4.40 -14.29
C ALA A 205 7.14 5.17 -14.33
N TRP A 206 7.17 6.43 -14.76
CA TRP A 206 5.98 7.26 -14.95
C TRP A 206 5.09 6.73 -16.08
N LYS A 207 5.68 6.32 -17.20
CA LYS A 207 4.96 5.70 -18.31
C LYS A 207 4.27 4.42 -17.87
N ILE A 208 4.98 3.54 -17.16
CA ILE A 208 4.40 2.30 -16.61
C ILE A 208 3.23 2.60 -15.67
N LEU A 209 3.36 3.62 -14.80
CA LEU A 209 2.27 4.05 -13.91
C LEU A 209 1.04 4.50 -14.72
N LYS A 210 1.21 5.37 -15.72
CA LYS A 210 0.13 5.86 -16.59
C LYS A 210 -0.58 4.70 -17.29
N GLU A 211 0.17 3.91 -18.07
CA GLU A 211 -0.36 2.80 -18.86
C GLU A 211 -1.06 1.75 -17.98
N THR A 212 -0.46 1.40 -16.84
CA THR A 212 -1.06 0.44 -15.90
C THR A 212 -2.37 0.98 -15.31
N THR A 213 -2.40 2.27 -14.98
CA THR A 213 -3.60 2.94 -14.43
C THR A 213 -4.72 2.94 -15.47
N GLU A 214 -4.41 3.26 -16.72
CA GLU A 214 -5.38 3.28 -17.81
C GLU A 214 -5.93 1.90 -18.12
N ILE A 215 -5.07 0.90 -18.31
CA ILE A 215 -5.50 -0.49 -18.56
C ILE A 215 -6.41 -0.98 -17.42
N ARG A 216 -6.02 -0.78 -16.17
CA ARG A 216 -6.81 -1.21 -15.02
C ARG A 216 -8.10 -0.41 -14.85
N TRP A 217 -8.12 0.84 -15.27
CA TRP A 217 -9.32 1.67 -15.28
C TRP A 217 -10.34 1.17 -16.30
N GLU A 218 -9.91 0.78 -17.50
CA GLU A 218 -10.77 0.14 -18.49
C GLU A 218 -11.35 -1.18 -17.97
N ILE A 219 -10.51 -2.03 -17.35
CA ILE A 219 -10.96 -3.26 -16.68
C ILE A 219 -12.01 -2.95 -15.61
N LEU A 220 -11.80 -1.89 -14.81
CA LEU A 220 -12.77 -1.48 -13.81
C LEU A 220 -14.11 -1.13 -14.47
N LYS A 221 -14.14 -0.30 -15.52
CA LYS A 221 -15.38 0.07 -16.21
C LYS A 221 -16.12 -1.16 -16.75
N ASP A 222 -15.41 -2.06 -17.41
CA ASP A 222 -15.98 -3.29 -17.96
C ASP A 222 -16.51 -4.19 -16.85
N TYR A 223 -15.75 -4.33 -15.76
CA TYR A 223 -16.16 -5.07 -14.58
C TYR A 223 -17.44 -4.50 -13.97
N MET A 224 -17.52 -3.17 -13.80
CA MET A 224 -18.73 -2.49 -13.32
C MET A 224 -19.93 -2.72 -14.24
N ALA A 225 -19.73 -2.69 -15.56
CA ALA A 225 -20.77 -2.90 -16.56
C ALA A 225 -21.23 -4.37 -16.65
N SER A 226 -20.36 -5.32 -16.31
CA SER A 226 -20.63 -6.76 -16.40
C SER A 226 -21.69 -7.26 -15.40
N GLY A 227 -22.01 -6.48 -14.37
CA GLY A 227 -22.91 -6.90 -13.29
C GLY A 227 -22.31 -7.92 -12.32
N ARG A 228 -21.01 -8.24 -12.44
CA ARG A 228 -20.27 -9.12 -11.53
C ARG A 228 -19.72 -8.40 -10.29
N GLU A 229 -20.21 -7.18 -10.02
CA GLU A 229 -19.87 -6.43 -8.81
C GLU A 229 -20.25 -7.22 -7.54
N LEU A 230 -19.69 -6.84 -6.39
CA LEU A 230 -20.10 -7.40 -5.11
C LEU A 230 -21.60 -7.10 -4.85
N THR A 231 -22.44 -8.13 -4.94
CA THR A 231 -23.89 -8.04 -4.68
C THR A 231 -24.33 -8.70 -3.37
N LYS A 232 -23.45 -9.46 -2.71
CA LYS A 232 -23.78 -10.22 -1.51
C LYS A 232 -23.67 -9.37 -0.23
N CYS A 233 -24.76 -9.32 0.53
CA CYS A 233 -24.82 -8.79 1.89
C CYS A 233 -23.90 -9.61 2.82
N SER A 234 -23.15 -8.91 3.66
CA SER A 234 -22.27 -9.50 4.66
C SER A 234 -23.01 -10.16 5.83
N TYR A 235 -24.27 -9.81 6.08
CA TYR A 235 -25.04 -10.42 7.17
C TYR A 235 -25.39 -11.88 6.83
N PRO A 236 -24.86 -12.90 7.54
CA PRO A 236 -25.02 -14.29 7.16
C PRO A 236 -26.49 -14.78 7.18
N ALA A 237 -27.30 -14.20 8.06
CA ALA A 237 -28.73 -14.51 8.18
C ALA A 237 -29.63 -13.56 7.36
N CYS A 238 -29.09 -12.87 6.35
CA CYS A 238 -29.87 -12.03 5.45
C CYS A 238 -30.91 -12.88 4.67
N PRO A 239 -32.20 -12.52 4.67
CA PRO A 239 -33.22 -13.25 3.89
C PRO A 239 -33.00 -13.17 2.38
N HIS A 240 -32.37 -12.09 1.91
CA HIS A 240 -32.05 -11.83 0.51
C HIS A 240 -30.59 -11.38 0.41
N PRO A 241 -29.63 -12.33 0.52
CA PRO A 241 -28.23 -12.00 0.60
C PRO A 241 -27.72 -11.42 -0.71
N ASP A 242 -28.18 -11.90 -1.86
CA ASP A 242 -27.87 -11.33 -3.17
C ASP A 242 -28.89 -10.27 -3.58
N VAL A 243 -28.46 -9.02 -3.73
CA VAL A 243 -29.31 -7.91 -4.18
C VAL A 243 -29.27 -7.66 -5.68
N GLY A 244 -28.48 -8.43 -6.42
CA GLY A 244 -28.24 -8.27 -7.85
C GLY A 244 -27.44 -7.00 -8.20
N PRO A 245 -27.03 -6.87 -9.47
CA PRO A 245 -26.09 -5.83 -9.92
C PRO A 245 -26.65 -4.41 -9.87
N LYS A 246 -27.98 -4.27 -9.84
CA LYS A 246 -28.66 -2.97 -9.86
C LYS A 246 -28.71 -2.27 -8.50
N ARG A 247 -28.40 -2.99 -7.40
CA ARG A 247 -28.46 -2.45 -6.05
C ARG A 247 -27.06 -2.32 -5.46
N THR A 248 -26.70 -1.10 -5.09
CA THR A 248 -25.43 -0.82 -4.41
C THR A 248 -25.51 -1.20 -2.93
N LEU A 249 -24.58 -2.03 -2.49
CA LEU A 249 -24.43 -2.34 -1.07
C LEU A 249 -23.91 -1.14 -0.28
N ARG A 250 -24.37 -1.02 0.96
CA ARG A 250 -23.96 -0.01 1.93
C ARG A 250 -22.73 -0.51 2.68
N ARG A 251 -21.63 0.24 2.62
CA ARG A 251 -20.42 -0.09 3.36
C ARG A 251 -20.54 0.34 4.82
N CYS A 252 -20.06 -0.47 5.75
CA CYS A 252 -19.93 -0.07 7.15
C CYS A 252 -19.04 1.17 7.28
N GLU A 253 -19.53 2.27 7.86
CA GLU A 253 -18.78 3.52 7.95
C GLU A 253 -17.60 3.44 8.93
N GLY A 254 -17.72 2.57 9.94
CA GLY A 254 -16.69 2.33 10.96
C GLY A 254 -15.48 1.61 10.39
N CYS A 255 -15.61 0.32 10.08
CA CYS A 255 -14.49 -0.50 9.59
C CYS A 255 -14.24 -0.39 8.09
N ARG A 256 -15.23 0.05 7.31
CA ARG A 256 -15.18 0.11 5.83
C ARG A 256 -14.90 -1.23 5.15
N PHE A 257 -15.14 -2.33 5.85
CA PHE A 257 -14.78 -3.67 5.43
C PHE A 257 -16.00 -4.51 5.00
N GLU A 258 -17.11 -4.39 5.73
CA GLU A 258 -18.36 -5.12 5.45
C GLU A 258 -19.38 -4.30 4.65
N TYR A 259 -20.23 -4.99 3.89
CA TYR A 259 -21.18 -4.43 2.93
C TYR A 259 -22.58 -5.01 3.12
N TYR A 260 -23.60 -4.18 3.27
CA TYR A 260 -24.96 -4.61 3.62
C TYR A 260 -26.00 -4.12 2.61
N CYS A 261 -27.03 -4.94 2.36
CA CYS A 261 -28.14 -4.55 1.50
C CYS A 261 -29.02 -3.45 2.13
N SER A 262 -29.10 -3.39 3.46
CA SER A 262 -29.97 -2.48 4.20
C SER A 262 -29.37 -2.08 5.55
N LYS A 263 -29.92 -1.02 6.16
CA LYS A 263 -29.52 -0.58 7.51
C LYS A 263 -29.94 -1.62 8.55
N GLU A 264 -31.02 -2.36 8.27
CA GLU A 264 -31.57 -3.40 9.13
C GLU A 264 -30.60 -4.59 9.20
N CYS A 265 -30.08 -5.06 8.07
CA CYS A 265 -29.05 -6.11 8.04
C CYS A 265 -27.77 -5.68 8.76
N GLN A 266 -27.32 -4.44 8.58
CA GLN A 266 -26.17 -3.92 9.32
C GLN A 266 -26.41 -3.90 10.84
N LYS A 267 -27.58 -3.45 11.30
CA LYS A 267 -27.94 -3.41 12.72
C LYS A 267 -28.04 -4.81 13.33
N GLN A 268 -28.53 -5.77 12.58
CA GLN A 268 -28.66 -7.14 13.05
C GLN A 268 -27.29 -7.81 13.11
N ASP A 269 -26.48 -7.72 12.05
CA ASP A 269 -25.11 -8.21 12.03
C ASP A 269 -24.25 -7.59 13.14
N TRP A 270 -24.46 -6.29 13.43
CA TRP A 270 -23.83 -5.61 14.55
C TRP A 270 -24.09 -6.29 15.90
N ARG A 271 -25.32 -6.75 16.13
CA ARG A 271 -25.71 -7.48 17.37
C ARG A 271 -25.21 -8.91 17.36
N ASP A 272 -25.14 -9.53 16.18
CA ASP A 272 -24.81 -10.95 16.02
C ASP A 272 -23.28 -11.21 15.99
N GLY A 273 -22.45 -10.16 16.06
CA GLY A 273 -21.01 -10.29 16.29
C GLY A 273 -20.13 -9.28 15.55
N HIS A 274 -20.66 -8.56 14.55
CA HIS A 274 -19.86 -7.61 13.78
C HIS A 274 -19.29 -6.47 14.64
N LYS A 275 -19.93 -6.11 15.76
CA LYS A 275 -19.43 -5.05 16.67
C LYS A 275 -17.97 -5.27 17.07
N ASP A 276 -17.60 -6.49 17.46
CA ASP A 276 -16.26 -6.79 17.97
C ASP A 276 -15.22 -6.77 16.83
N VAL A 277 -15.58 -7.36 15.68
CA VAL A 277 -14.76 -7.34 14.47
C VAL A 277 -14.58 -5.90 13.96
N CYS A 278 -15.65 -5.10 13.99
CA CYS A 278 -15.63 -3.70 13.59
C CYS A 278 -14.69 -2.89 14.47
N GLN A 279 -14.76 -3.08 15.79
CA GLN A 279 -13.88 -2.39 16.74
C GLN A 279 -12.41 -2.78 16.54
N MET A 280 -12.13 -4.08 16.33
CA MET A 280 -10.79 -4.55 16.01
C MET A 280 -10.24 -3.88 14.74
N LEU A 281 -11.02 -3.87 13.65
CA LEU A 281 -10.62 -3.25 12.39
C LEU A 281 -10.45 -1.73 12.50
N GLN A 282 -11.31 -1.06 13.26
CA GLN A 282 -11.16 0.38 13.57
C GLN A 282 -9.89 0.66 14.36
N ASN A 283 -9.52 -0.19 15.31
CA ASN A 283 -8.27 -0.06 16.05
C ASN A 283 -7.07 -0.27 15.12
N CYS A 284 -7.11 -1.27 14.24
CA CYS A 284 -6.07 -1.44 13.21
C CYS A 284 -5.92 -0.18 12.33
N LEU A 285 -7.03 0.40 11.87
CA LEU A 285 -7.02 1.65 11.10
C LEU A 285 -6.40 2.81 11.87
N ARG A 286 -6.81 3.00 13.13
CA ARG A 286 -6.33 4.05 14.03
C ARG A 286 -4.85 3.91 14.32
N ASP A 287 -4.39 2.69 14.55
CA ASP A 287 -3.00 2.37 14.90
C ASP A 287 -2.08 2.32 13.67
N GLY A 288 -2.60 2.66 12.49
CA GLY A 288 -1.86 2.70 11.24
C GLY A 288 -1.49 1.34 10.67
N LEU A 289 -2.09 0.25 11.16
CA LEU A 289 -1.82 -1.11 10.68
C LEU A 289 -2.38 -1.33 9.27
N PRO A 290 -1.70 -2.14 8.42
CA PRO A 290 -2.25 -2.56 7.14
C PRO A 290 -3.57 -3.31 7.37
N VAL A 291 -4.66 -2.80 6.82
CA VAL A 291 -5.94 -3.50 6.81
C VAL A 291 -5.95 -4.47 5.64
N LEU A 292 -6.54 -5.66 5.88
CA LEU A 292 -6.74 -6.65 4.85
C LEU A 292 -7.55 -6.06 3.67
N MET A 293 -7.38 -6.66 2.50
CA MET A 293 -8.19 -6.32 1.33
C MET A 293 -9.67 -6.63 1.62
N SER A 294 -10.54 -5.61 1.59
CA SER A 294 -11.99 -5.82 1.77
C SER A 294 -12.56 -6.69 0.64
N LYS A 295 -13.73 -7.30 0.86
CA LYS A 295 -14.37 -8.16 -0.15
C LYS A 295 -14.52 -7.48 -1.52
N ARG A 296 -14.91 -6.20 -1.53
CA ARG A 296 -15.03 -5.42 -2.78
C ARG A 296 -13.70 -5.19 -3.47
N GLU A 297 -12.65 -4.93 -2.70
CA GLU A 297 -11.29 -4.75 -3.23
C GLU A 297 -10.78 -6.06 -3.82
N ARG A 298 -11.07 -7.19 -3.16
CA ARG A 298 -10.71 -8.53 -3.64
C ARG A 298 -11.41 -8.87 -4.93
N HIS A 299 -12.72 -8.67 -5.03
CA HIS A 299 -13.46 -8.89 -6.27
C HIS A 299 -12.84 -8.10 -7.44
N PHE A 300 -12.46 -6.84 -7.21
CA PHE A 300 -11.81 -6.05 -8.24
C PHE A 300 -10.40 -6.58 -8.61
N ALA A 301 -9.60 -6.97 -7.62
CA ALA A 301 -8.30 -7.60 -7.88
C ALA A 301 -8.44 -8.87 -8.74
N TYR A 302 -9.43 -9.71 -8.46
CA TYR A 302 -9.73 -10.90 -9.27
C TYR A 302 -10.16 -10.56 -10.70
N ALA A 303 -10.88 -9.46 -10.92
CA ALA A 303 -11.20 -9.01 -12.29
C ALA A 303 -9.93 -8.63 -13.08
N ILE A 304 -8.95 -8.00 -12.42
CA ILE A 304 -7.63 -7.73 -13.04
C ILE A 304 -6.88 -9.04 -13.33
N ILE A 305 -6.83 -9.95 -12.34
CA ILE A 305 -6.13 -11.24 -12.48
C ILE A 305 -6.76 -12.08 -13.61
N GLU A 306 -8.09 -12.12 -13.68
CA GLU A 306 -8.82 -12.82 -14.73
C GLU A 306 -8.45 -12.28 -16.10
N LYS A 307 -8.46 -10.96 -16.27
CA LYS A 307 -8.08 -10.32 -17.52
C LYS A 307 -6.63 -10.59 -17.89
N ASP A 308 -5.73 -10.55 -16.91
CA ASP A 308 -4.32 -10.86 -17.11
C ASP A 308 -4.11 -12.31 -17.57
N ILE A 309 -4.84 -13.28 -17.01
CA ILE A 309 -4.78 -14.67 -17.43
C ILE A 309 -5.29 -14.80 -18.87
N GLN A 310 -6.45 -14.21 -19.16
CA GLN A 310 -7.07 -14.26 -20.48
C GLN A 310 -6.14 -13.71 -21.56
N ASP A 311 -5.56 -12.54 -21.32
CA ASP A 311 -4.65 -11.87 -22.25
C ASP A 311 -3.33 -12.62 -22.45
N ASN A 312 -2.96 -13.52 -21.54
CA ASN A 312 -1.72 -14.30 -21.58
C ASN A 312 -1.95 -15.81 -21.76
N THR A 313 -3.14 -16.23 -22.23
CA THR A 313 -3.52 -17.66 -22.34
C THR A 313 -2.48 -18.49 -23.11
N GLN A 314 -2.02 -18.01 -24.27
CA GLN A 314 -1.04 -18.73 -25.07
C GLN A 314 0.30 -18.91 -24.34
N LEU A 315 0.82 -17.83 -23.74
CA LEU A 315 2.05 -17.86 -22.97
C LEU A 315 1.95 -18.81 -21.78
N ILE A 316 0.81 -18.81 -21.08
CA ILE A 316 0.56 -19.71 -19.94
C ILE A 316 0.64 -21.17 -20.38
N GLU A 317 0.03 -21.53 -21.51
CA GLU A 317 0.07 -22.91 -22.01
C GLU A 317 1.47 -23.33 -22.49
N GLU A 318 2.25 -22.41 -23.06
CA GLU A 318 3.65 -22.64 -23.41
C GLU A 318 4.50 -22.91 -22.15
N LEU A 319 4.38 -22.06 -21.13
CA LEU A 319 5.10 -22.20 -19.86
C LEU A 319 4.68 -23.46 -19.08
N LYS A 320 3.39 -23.80 -19.07
CA LYS A 320 2.90 -25.05 -18.47
C LYS A 320 3.51 -26.25 -19.19
N SER A 321 3.50 -26.24 -20.53
CA SER A 321 4.07 -27.31 -21.34
C SER A 321 5.56 -27.50 -21.08
N GLU A 322 6.31 -26.39 -20.96
CA GLU A 322 7.72 -26.42 -20.58
C GLU A 322 7.93 -26.99 -19.18
N LYS A 323 7.15 -26.53 -18.20
CA LYS A 323 7.24 -27.02 -16.82
C LYS A 323 6.96 -28.52 -16.72
N ARG A 324 5.97 -29.04 -17.46
CA ARG A 324 5.67 -30.50 -17.52
C ARG A 324 6.84 -31.31 -18.07
N ARG A 325 7.53 -30.83 -19.11
CA ARG A 325 8.69 -31.54 -19.69
C ARG A 325 9.86 -31.66 -18.71
N ASN A 326 9.98 -30.70 -17.80
CA ASN A 326 11.09 -30.61 -16.84
C ASN A 326 10.76 -31.21 -15.46
N THR A 327 9.58 -31.81 -15.30
CA THR A 327 9.13 -32.36 -14.02
C THR A 327 8.83 -33.85 -14.14
N ASP A 328 9.37 -34.65 -13.22
CA ASP A 328 9.11 -36.08 -13.17
C ASP A 328 7.78 -36.38 -12.47
N GLY A 329 6.89 -37.11 -13.15
CA GLY A 329 5.63 -37.60 -12.58
C GLY A 329 4.43 -36.66 -12.69
N PRO A 330 3.26 -37.07 -12.16
CA PRO A 330 2.05 -36.26 -12.17
C PRO A 330 2.19 -35.10 -11.17
N VAL A 331 2.23 -33.87 -11.67
CA VAL A 331 2.33 -32.65 -10.84
C VAL A 331 1.16 -31.70 -11.08
N VAL A 332 0.75 -30.99 -10.03
CA VAL A 332 -0.21 -29.89 -10.16
C VAL A 332 0.57 -28.65 -10.51
N LEU A 333 0.16 -27.99 -11.59
CA LEU A 333 0.75 -26.72 -12.01
C LEU A 333 -0.10 -25.56 -11.54
N LEU A 334 0.56 -24.56 -10.98
CA LEU A 334 -0.04 -23.31 -10.56
C LEU A 334 0.42 -22.20 -11.51
N THR A 335 -0.54 -21.48 -12.08
CA THR A 335 -0.28 -20.22 -12.77
C THR A 335 -0.03 -19.15 -11.72
N VAL A 336 1.18 -18.60 -11.67
CA VAL A 336 1.56 -17.58 -10.69
C VAL A 336 1.55 -16.20 -11.33
N THR A 337 0.76 -15.29 -10.77
CA THR A 337 0.73 -13.87 -11.13
C THR A 337 1.26 -13.03 -9.97
N ASP A 338 2.51 -12.57 -10.06
CA ASP A 338 3.17 -11.79 -9.02
C ASP A 338 3.14 -10.29 -9.34
N TYR A 339 2.37 -9.55 -8.56
CA TYR A 339 2.15 -8.11 -8.68
C TYR A 339 3.03 -7.29 -7.72
N THR A 340 3.93 -7.94 -6.97
CA THR A 340 4.88 -7.25 -6.11
C THR A 340 5.97 -6.50 -6.90
N PRO A 341 6.53 -7.03 -8.01
CA PRO A 341 7.37 -6.26 -8.91
C PRO A 341 6.54 -5.45 -9.92
N VAL A 342 7.16 -4.41 -10.45
CA VAL A 342 6.62 -3.61 -11.56
C VAL A 342 7.66 -3.59 -12.68
N PRO A 343 7.34 -4.11 -13.89
CA PRO A 343 6.07 -4.76 -14.28
C PRO A 343 5.84 -6.09 -13.55
N ARG A 344 4.57 -6.53 -13.52
CA ARG A 344 4.16 -7.82 -12.91
C ARG A 344 4.89 -8.99 -13.57
N LYS A 345 5.10 -10.06 -12.82
CA LYS A 345 5.66 -11.32 -13.34
C LYS A 345 4.59 -12.38 -13.47
N LEU A 346 4.68 -13.18 -14.53
CA LEU A 346 3.84 -14.34 -14.79
C LEU A 346 4.73 -15.56 -15.02
N TYR A 347 4.51 -16.65 -14.28
CA TYR A 347 5.31 -17.86 -14.36
C TYR A 347 4.56 -19.07 -13.79
N ILE A 348 5.07 -20.28 -14.05
CA ILE A 348 4.44 -21.53 -13.59
C ILE A 348 5.26 -22.17 -12.47
N ARG A 349 4.58 -22.62 -11.42
CA ARG A 349 5.18 -23.40 -10.32
C ARG A 349 4.47 -24.74 -10.17
N THR A 350 5.15 -25.70 -9.54
CA THR A 350 4.50 -26.92 -9.04
C THR A 350 3.94 -26.72 -7.63
N ASP A 351 3.02 -27.58 -7.22
CA ASP A 351 2.49 -27.61 -5.85
C ASP A 351 3.58 -27.90 -4.81
N GLU A 352 4.54 -28.76 -5.12
CA GLU A 352 5.71 -28.99 -4.26
C GLU A 352 6.56 -27.74 -4.07
N GLU A 353 6.85 -27.00 -5.15
CA GLU A 353 7.60 -25.75 -5.07
C GLU A 353 6.87 -24.73 -4.20
N PHE A 354 5.55 -24.61 -4.37
CA PHE A 354 4.71 -23.72 -3.59
C PHE A 354 4.76 -24.06 -2.09
N ARG A 355 4.55 -25.33 -1.72
CA ARG A 355 4.58 -25.81 -0.33
C ARG A 355 5.93 -25.56 0.36
N ARG A 356 7.04 -25.59 -0.37
CA ARG A 356 8.38 -25.32 0.20
C ARG A 356 8.65 -23.83 0.45
N SER A 357 8.05 -22.94 -0.34
CA SER A 357 8.35 -21.51 -0.25
C SER A 357 7.50 -20.75 0.77
N GLU A 358 6.35 -21.29 1.15
CA GLU A 358 5.35 -20.57 1.94
C GLU A 358 5.07 -21.31 3.25
N ASN A 359 5.18 -20.60 4.38
CA ASN A 359 4.73 -21.10 5.68
C ASN A 359 3.19 -20.95 5.81
N LEU A 360 2.45 -21.57 4.90
CA LEU A 360 0.99 -21.52 4.87
C LEU A 360 0.38 -22.78 5.53
N PRO A 361 -0.85 -22.71 6.08
CA PRO A 361 -1.52 -23.86 6.66
C PRO A 361 -1.86 -24.89 5.56
N VAL A 362 -1.05 -25.95 5.49
CA VAL A 362 -1.04 -26.98 4.42
C VAL A 362 -2.40 -27.66 4.23
N GLU A 363 -3.11 -27.94 5.33
CA GLU A 363 -4.37 -28.71 5.34
C GLU A 363 -5.51 -28.07 4.52
N LYS A 364 -5.59 -26.73 4.48
CA LYS A 364 -6.62 -26.03 3.69
C LYS A 364 -6.35 -26.15 2.19
N TRP A 365 -5.09 -26.28 1.81
CA TRP A 365 -4.66 -26.32 0.40
C TRP A 365 -4.78 -27.71 -0.18
N ASP A 366 -4.52 -28.76 0.60
CA ASP A 366 -4.66 -30.14 0.13
C ASP A 366 -6.09 -30.43 -0.29
N ALA A 367 -7.08 -30.01 0.50
CA ALA A 367 -8.49 -30.14 0.14
C ALA A 367 -8.86 -29.36 -1.13
N ALA A 368 -8.31 -28.15 -1.31
CA ALA A 368 -8.54 -27.36 -2.52
C ALA A 368 -7.92 -28.04 -3.74
N LEU A 369 -6.66 -28.47 -3.64
CA LEU A 369 -5.89 -29.16 -4.69
C LEU A 369 -6.60 -30.44 -5.15
N GLU A 370 -7.14 -31.24 -4.22
CA GLU A 370 -7.91 -32.43 -4.57
C GLU A 370 -9.23 -32.08 -5.27
N LEU A 371 -10.00 -31.11 -4.76
CA LEU A 371 -11.25 -30.66 -5.40
C LEU A 371 -11.04 -30.18 -6.85
N ALA A 372 -9.95 -29.47 -7.12
CA ALA A 372 -9.66 -28.99 -8.46
C ALA A 372 -9.16 -30.09 -9.40
N LYS A 373 -8.40 -31.08 -8.90
CA LYS A 373 -8.05 -32.28 -9.67
C LYS A 373 -9.32 -33.02 -10.10
N GLU A 374 -10.25 -33.20 -9.17
CA GLU A 374 -11.56 -33.81 -9.45
C GLU A 374 -12.38 -32.97 -10.45
N ALA A 375 -12.35 -31.64 -10.31
CA ALA A 375 -13.09 -30.72 -11.18
C ALA A 375 -12.40 -30.43 -12.54
N GLY A 376 -11.16 -30.89 -12.75
CA GLY A 376 -10.36 -30.59 -13.95
C GLY A 376 -10.05 -29.10 -14.15
N LYS A 377 -9.94 -28.33 -13.05
CA LYS A 377 -9.69 -26.89 -13.08
C LYS A 377 -8.21 -26.55 -12.86
N ASP A 378 -7.76 -25.45 -13.44
CA ASP A 378 -6.43 -24.90 -13.19
C ASP A 378 -6.38 -24.13 -11.87
N PHE A 379 -5.19 -24.05 -11.25
CA PHE A 379 -4.95 -23.18 -10.11
C PHE A 379 -4.24 -21.89 -10.51
N VAL A 380 -4.66 -20.80 -9.86
CA VAL A 380 -3.99 -19.51 -9.95
C VAL A 380 -3.54 -19.10 -8.56
N LEU A 381 -2.25 -18.77 -8.44
CA LEU A 381 -1.67 -18.15 -7.27
C LEU A 381 -1.31 -16.70 -7.60
N SER A 382 -2.01 -15.74 -7.00
CA SER A 382 -1.71 -14.33 -7.16
C SER A 382 -1.01 -13.78 -5.92
N ILE A 383 0.17 -13.19 -6.12
CA ILE A 383 0.96 -12.57 -5.05
C ILE A 383 0.77 -11.06 -5.15
N ILE A 384 0.22 -10.45 -4.10
CA ILE A 384 -0.13 -9.03 -4.07
C ILE A 384 0.52 -8.34 -2.86
N LEU A 385 0.81 -7.05 -2.97
CA LEU A 385 1.34 -6.29 -1.83
C LEU A 385 0.23 -5.95 -0.82
N GLN A 386 0.49 -6.24 0.45
CA GLN A 386 -0.38 -5.91 1.57
C GLN A 386 0.45 -5.41 2.76
N GLY A 387 0.78 -4.12 2.73
CA GLY A 387 1.69 -3.54 3.70
C GLY A 387 3.10 -4.12 3.54
N THR A 388 3.79 -4.36 4.66
CA THR A 388 5.18 -4.85 4.66
C THR A 388 5.29 -6.33 4.32
N LYS A 389 4.18 -7.01 4.00
CA LYS A 389 4.13 -8.43 3.63
C LYS A 389 3.42 -8.57 2.28
N ALA A 390 3.78 -9.61 1.54
CA ALA A 390 2.97 -10.06 0.42
C ALA A 390 1.80 -10.90 0.94
N GLN A 391 0.65 -10.81 0.28
CA GLN A 391 -0.48 -11.70 0.46
C GLN A 391 -0.57 -12.62 -0.76
N ALA A 392 -0.75 -13.92 -0.50
CA ALA A 392 -1.08 -14.91 -1.51
C ALA A 392 -2.60 -15.08 -1.60
N LEU A 393 -3.16 -14.95 -2.80
CA LEU A 393 -4.52 -15.34 -3.15
C LEU A 393 -4.41 -16.59 -4.02
N LEU A 394 -4.98 -17.71 -3.60
CA LEU A 394 -4.94 -18.96 -4.37
C LEU A 394 -6.37 -19.45 -4.57
N ASP A 395 -6.70 -19.69 -5.84
CA ASP A 395 -8.06 -20.01 -6.26
C ASP A 395 -8.06 -20.89 -7.52
N MET A 396 -9.21 -21.51 -7.79
CA MET A 396 -9.46 -22.26 -9.03
C MET A 396 -9.87 -21.32 -10.16
N TYR A 397 -9.41 -21.63 -11.37
CA TYR A 397 -9.77 -20.90 -12.57
C TYR A 397 -10.63 -21.77 -13.53
N PRO A 398 -11.68 -21.22 -14.17
CA PRO A 398 -12.19 -19.84 -14.07
C PRO A 398 -12.72 -19.48 -12.68
N PHE A 399 -12.53 -18.22 -12.28
CA PHE A 399 -12.89 -17.74 -10.94
C PHE A 399 -14.40 -17.71 -10.73
N ASP A 400 -14.81 -18.16 -9.56
CA ASP A 400 -16.20 -18.04 -9.12
C ASP A 400 -16.35 -16.83 -8.18
N PHE A 401 -16.79 -15.71 -8.74
CA PHE A 401 -16.96 -14.44 -8.02
C PHE A 401 -18.01 -14.53 -6.90
N ASP A 402 -18.85 -15.56 -6.90
CA ASP A 402 -19.82 -15.81 -5.84
C ASP A 402 -19.20 -16.43 -4.60
N THR A 403 -18.08 -17.13 -4.74
CA THR A 403 -17.39 -17.85 -3.65
C THR A 403 -16.09 -17.20 -3.21
N ILE A 404 -15.65 -16.10 -3.87
CA ILE A 404 -14.55 -15.25 -3.39
C ILE A 404 -14.86 -14.79 -1.95
N SER A 405 -14.16 -15.40 -1.00
CA SER A 405 -14.28 -15.16 0.43
C SER A 405 -13.18 -14.21 0.93
N VAL A 406 -13.26 -13.79 2.20
CA VAL A 406 -12.26 -12.95 2.88
C VAL A 406 -11.15 -13.81 3.46
#